data_AF-A0AAW3WDL2-F1
#
_entry.id   AF-A0AAW3WDL2-F1
#
_cell.length_a   1.000
_cell.length_b   1.000
_cell.length_c   1.000
_cell.angle_alpha   90.00
_cell.angle_beta   90.00
_cell.angle_gamma   90.00
#
_symmetry.space_group_name_H-M   'P 1'
#
loop_
_entity.id
_entity.type
_entity.pdbx_description
1 polymer ?
#
loop_
_entity_poly.entity_id
_entity_poly.type
_entity_poly.pdbx_seq_one_letter_code
_entity_poly.pdbx_strand_id
1 'polypeptide(L)'
;MEQNKVDRRIRKTKKVLIEALTKLMSEKKINKITVKELTDLADVNRSTFYLYYNDIYDMLEKIETGLFNDFTEAYDKFSEETASYDNLLSFLTYLLEFIKTNADMFKILLGHDGDYAFIEKFKNFIKYANLPVNSSFSNTKAHYYIPYTISGFIGVVQQWLNDDMNVPPKDLAATIIEMF
;
A
#
# COMPACT_ATOMS: atom_id res chain seq x y z
N MET A 1 26.20 -4.93 19.92
CA MET A 1 25.05 -5.67 20.48
C MET A 1 23.96 -4.75 21.03
N GLU A 2 24.29 -3.61 21.64
CA GLU A 2 23.27 -2.65 22.14
C GLU A 2 22.45 -1.97 21.04
N GLN A 3 23.10 -1.57 19.94
CA GLN A 3 22.42 -0.91 18.81
C GLN A 3 21.33 -1.80 18.17
N ASN A 4 21.58 -3.10 18.02
CA ASN A 4 20.58 -4.08 17.56
C ASN A 4 19.41 -4.28 18.53
N LYS A 5 19.64 -4.15 19.85
CA LYS A 5 18.58 -4.23 20.86
C LYS A 5 17.66 -3.01 20.80
N VAL A 6 18.23 -1.81 20.63
CA VAL A 6 17.48 -0.56 20.49
C VAL A 6 16.63 -0.57 19.22
N ASP A 7 17.20 -0.97 18.09
CA ASP A 7 16.48 -1.08 16.82
C ASP A 7 15.30 -2.06 16.93
N ARG A 8 15.51 -3.24 17.53
CA ARG A 8 14.42 -4.20 17.77
C ARG A 8 13.29 -3.62 18.63
N ARG A 9 13.61 -2.82 19.65
CA ARG A 9 12.61 -2.16 20.50
C ARG A 9 11.82 -1.12 19.71
N ILE A 10 12.50 -0.30 18.91
CA ILE A 10 11.86 0.70 18.04
C ILE A 10 10.88 0.02 17.08
N ARG A 11 11.32 -1.04 16.38
CA ARG A 11 10.46 -1.78 15.43
C ARG A 11 9.23 -2.37 16.12
N LYS A 12 9.40 -2.95 17.31
CA LYS A 12 8.29 -3.50 18.10
C LYS A 12 7.28 -2.41 18.47
N THR A 13 7.75 -1.25 18.94
CA THR A 13 6.88 -0.13 19.31
C THR A 13 6.14 0.43 18.11
N LYS A 14 6.83 0.66 16.98
CA LYS A 14 6.18 1.12 15.75
C LYS A 14 5.12 0.13 15.28
N LYS A 15 5.43 -1.18 15.32
CA LYS A 15 4.48 -2.23 14.93
C LYS A 15 3.19 -2.18 15.73
N VAL A 16 3.25 -2.15 17.06
CA VAL A 16 2.03 -2.12 17.90
C VAL A 16 1.24 -0.82 17.73
N LEU A 17 1.91 0.30 17.47
CA LEU A 17 1.24 1.56 17.15
C LEU A 17 0.49 1.44 15.81
N ILE A 18 1.14 0.91 14.77
CA ILE A 18 0.52 0.71 13.44
C ILE A 18 -0.71 -0.18 13.57
N GLU A 19 -0.59 -1.32 14.26
CA GLU A 19 -1.71 -2.24 14.51
C GLU A 19 -2.89 -1.55 15.23
N ALA A 20 -2.60 -0.73 16.24
CA ALA A 20 -3.61 0.05 16.95
C ALA A 20 -4.28 1.09 16.04
N LEU A 21 -3.52 1.78 15.19
CA LEU A 21 -4.09 2.77 14.26
C LEU A 21 -4.97 2.09 13.21
N THR A 22 -4.52 0.97 12.63
CA THR A 22 -5.31 0.17 11.68
C THR A 22 -6.64 -0.23 12.29
N LYS A 23 -6.62 -0.77 13.52
CA LYS A 23 -7.83 -1.15 14.23
C LYS A 23 -8.77 0.04 14.43
N LEU A 24 -8.28 1.16 14.93
CA LEU A 24 -9.12 2.35 15.13
C LEU A 24 -9.69 2.89 13.82
N MET A 25 -8.90 2.86 12.73
CA MET A 25 -9.36 3.32 11.42
C MET A 25 -10.39 2.39 10.78
N SER A 26 -10.40 1.10 11.13
CA SER A 26 -11.46 0.17 10.74
C SER A 26 -12.81 0.47 11.41
N GLU A 27 -12.79 1.15 12.55
CA GLU A 27 -13.98 1.45 13.35
C GLU A 27 -14.49 2.89 13.13
N LYS A 28 -13.60 3.83 12.76
CA LYS A 28 -13.94 5.25 12.58
C LYS A 28 -12.93 6.01 11.73
N LYS A 29 -13.38 7.16 11.21
CA LYS A 29 -12.54 8.08 10.43
C LYS A 29 -11.36 8.61 11.26
N ILE A 30 -10.21 8.81 10.60
CA ILE A 30 -8.96 9.24 11.24
C ILE A 30 -9.09 10.56 12.01
N ASN A 31 -9.92 11.48 11.53
CA ASN A 31 -10.17 12.76 12.21
C ASN A 31 -10.92 12.64 13.56
N LYS A 32 -11.39 11.44 13.91
CA LYS A 32 -12.00 11.11 15.21
C LYS A 32 -11.04 10.33 16.12
N ILE A 33 -9.85 9.99 15.65
CA ILE A 33 -8.85 9.25 16.41
C ILE A 33 -7.97 10.24 17.17
N THR A 34 -7.73 9.98 18.45
CA THR A 34 -6.83 10.81 19.28
C THR A 34 -5.55 10.07 19.60
N VAL A 35 -4.45 10.80 19.82
CA VAL A 35 -3.18 10.21 20.29
C VAL A 35 -3.38 9.41 21.56
N LYS A 36 -4.20 9.91 22.50
CA LYS A 36 -4.50 9.23 23.76
C LYS A 36 -5.10 7.85 23.52
N GLU A 37 -6.17 7.79 22.73
CA GLU A 37 -6.87 6.55 22.44
C GLU A 37 -5.96 5.54 21.71
N LEU A 38 -5.17 6.01 20.75
CA LEU A 38 -4.19 5.18 20.07
C LEU A 38 -3.18 4.58 21.05
N THR A 39 -2.60 5.42 21.92
CA THR A 39 -1.58 4.98 22.87
C THR A 39 -2.14 4.06 23.95
N ASP A 40 -3.38 4.30 24.38
CA ASP A 40 -4.10 3.44 25.34
C ASP A 40 -4.35 2.05 24.71
N LEU A 41 -4.77 2.00 23.43
CA LEU A 41 -4.99 0.74 22.72
C LEU A 41 -3.69 -0.02 22.43
N ALA A 42 -2.60 0.69 22.11
CA ALA A 42 -1.31 0.09 21.80
C ALA A 42 -0.51 -0.35 23.04
N ASP A 43 -0.97 0.00 24.26
CA ASP A 43 -0.22 -0.14 25.51
C ASP A 43 1.17 0.52 25.44
N VAL A 44 1.20 1.76 24.96
CA VAL A 44 2.42 2.56 24.79
C VAL A 44 2.27 3.88 25.52
N ASN A 45 3.33 4.37 26.18
CA ASN A 45 3.28 5.70 26.78
C ASN A 45 3.16 6.79 25.70
N ARG A 46 2.28 7.77 25.91
CA ARG A 46 2.12 8.93 25.03
C ARG A 46 3.44 9.66 24.71
N SER A 47 4.36 9.77 25.67
CA SER A 47 5.69 10.33 25.42
C SER A 47 6.49 9.52 24.41
N THR A 48 6.32 8.19 24.39
CA THR A 48 6.96 7.29 23.42
C THR A 48 6.37 7.44 22.02
N PHE A 49 5.07 7.67 21.89
CA PHE A 49 4.46 8.02 20.59
C PHE A 49 5.13 9.25 19.98
N TYR A 50 5.29 10.32 20.79
CA TYR A 50 5.89 11.57 20.34
C TYR A 50 7.39 11.49 20.01
N LEU A 51 8.07 10.38 20.35
CA LEU A 51 9.44 10.13 19.86
C LEU A 51 9.47 9.78 18.36
N TYR A 52 8.37 9.28 17.81
CA TYR A 52 8.30 8.77 16.44
C TYR A 52 7.36 9.59 15.55
N TYR A 53 6.32 10.20 16.15
CA TYR A 53 5.22 10.82 15.43
C TYR A 53 4.79 12.14 16.07
N ASN A 54 4.53 13.16 15.27
CA ASN A 54 4.06 14.47 15.74
C ASN A 54 2.58 14.44 16.15
N ASP A 55 1.76 13.76 15.36
CA ASP A 55 0.34 13.53 15.58
C ASP A 55 -0.13 12.28 14.78
N ILE A 56 -1.43 12.03 14.79
CA ILE A 56 -2.04 10.88 14.09
C ILE A 56 -1.89 10.98 12.56
N TYR A 57 -1.87 12.19 11.99
CA TYR A 57 -1.73 12.39 10.55
C TYR A 57 -0.28 12.19 10.10
N ASP A 58 0.70 12.69 10.85
CA ASP A 58 2.12 12.41 10.62
C ASP A 58 2.42 10.91 10.71
N MET A 59 1.74 10.21 11.63
CA MET A 59 1.84 8.75 11.71
C MET A 59 1.27 8.08 10.46
N LEU A 60 0.08 8.47 10.01
CA LEU A 60 -0.53 7.93 8.80
C LEU A 60 0.37 8.17 7.58
N GLU A 61 0.86 9.40 7.40
CA GLU A 61 1.71 9.76 6.27
C GLU A 61 3.01 8.94 6.24
N LYS A 62 3.63 8.69 7.40
CA LYS A 62 4.82 7.83 7.50
C LYS A 62 4.52 6.36 7.21
N ILE A 63 3.34 5.87 7.58
CA ILE A 63 2.87 4.52 7.21
C ILE A 63 2.73 4.43 5.70
N GLU A 64 1.99 5.36 5.08
CA GLU A 64 1.80 5.41 3.64
C GLU A 64 3.14 5.46 2.91
N THR A 65 4.03 6.36 3.33
CA THR A 65 5.37 6.51 2.76
C THR A 65 6.18 5.21 2.90
N GLY A 66 6.08 4.53 4.05
CA GLY A 66 6.70 3.22 4.25
C GLY A 66 6.18 2.18 3.26
N LEU A 67 4.86 2.11 3.06
CA LEU A 67 4.25 1.20 2.09
C LEU A 67 4.76 1.46 0.67
N PHE A 68 4.89 2.74 0.27
CA PHE A 68 5.40 3.11 -1.04
C PHE A 68 6.91 2.84 -1.21
N ASN A 69 7.70 3.00 -0.15
CA ASN A 69 9.15 2.73 -0.19
C ASN A 69 9.42 1.23 -0.33
N ASP A 70 8.78 0.39 0.49
CA ASP A 70 8.91 -1.07 0.41
C ASP A 70 8.52 -1.57 -0.98
N PHE A 71 7.51 -0.94 -1.57
CA PHE A 71 7.09 -1.22 -2.92
C PHE A 71 8.11 -0.77 -3.98
N THR A 72 8.62 0.47 -3.89
CA THR A 72 9.58 1.01 -4.85
C THR A 72 10.86 0.16 -4.87
N GLU A 73 11.35 -0.23 -3.69
CA GLU A 73 12.50 -1.12 -3.57
C GLU A 73 12.26 -2.48 -4.23
N ALA A 74 11.03 -2.99 -4.20
CA ALA A 74 10.67 -4.20 -4.90
C ALA A 74 10.61 -3.99 -6.42
N TYR A 75 9.98 -2.91 -6.89
CA TYR A 75 9.94 -2.58 -8.32
C TYR A 75 11.35 -2.44 -8.92
N ASP A 76 12.25 -1.74 -8.23
CA ASP A 76 13.62 -1.53 -8.72
C ASP A 76 14.34 -2.86 -8.99
N LYS A 77 14.10 -3.89 -8.16
CA LYS A 77 14.64 -5.25 -8.36
C LYS A 77 14.12 -5.95 -9.62
N PHE A 78 12.93 -5.59 -10.11
CA PHE A 78 12.35 -6.15 -11.33
C PHE A 78 12.59 -5.27 -12.57
N SER A 79 13.00 -4.01 -12.38
CA SER A 79 13.12 -3.01 -13.46
C SER A 79 14.36 -3.16 -14.34
N GLU A 80 15.37 -3.93 -13.91
CA GLU A 80 16.60 -4.16 -14.66
C GLU A 80 16.43 -5.17 -15.82
N GLU A 81 15.32 -5.92 -15.83
CA GLU A 81 15.06 -6.94 -16.84
C GLU A 81 14.16 -6.41 -17.98
N THR A 82 14.36 -6.91 -19.20
CA THR A 82 13.51 -6.58 -20.36
C THR A 82 12.04 -6.87 -20.09
N ALA A 83 11.15 -5.97 -20.49
CA ALA A 83 9.70 -6.14 -20.36
C ALA A 83 9.24 -7.47 -21.02
N SER A 84 8.81 -8.42 -20.19
CA SER A 84 8.29 -9.74 -20.60
C SER A 84 7.00 -10.05 -19.83
N TYR A 85 6.21 -10.99 -20.33
CA TYR A 85 5.03 -11.47 -19.62
C TYR A 85 5.39 -12.01 -18.24
N ASP A 86 6.45 -12.82 -18.14
CA ASP A 86 6.89 -13.45 -16.89
C ASP A 86 7.34 -12.41 -15.86
N ASN A 87 7.95 -11.31 -16.31
CA ASN A 87 8.41 -10.23 -15.43
C ASN A 87 7.22 -9.42 -14.91
N LEU A 88 6.26 -9.11 -15.78
CA LEU A 88 5.02 -8.45 -15.36
C LEU A 88 4.20 -9.32 -14.40
N LEU A 89 4.10 -10.62 -14.67
CA LEU A 89 3.42 -11.57 -13.79
C LEU A 89 4.12 -11.65 -12.42
N SER A 90 5.44 -11.73 -12.39
CA SER A 90 6.21 -11.80 -11.14
C SER A 90 6.06 -10.52 -10.33
N PHE A 91 6.15 -9.35 -10.98
CA PHE A 91 5.95 -8.05 -10.35
C PHE A 91 4.54 -7.91 -9.77
N LEU A 92 3.49 -8.19 -10.55
CA LEU A 92 2.11 -8.09 -10.09
C LEU A 92 1.81 -9.11 -8.98
N THR A 93 2.36 -10.32 -9.06
CA THR A 93 2.24 -11.32 -7.99
C THR A 93 2.82 -10.78 -6.70
N TYR A 94 4.05 -10.24 -6.74
CA TYR A 94 4.69 -9.65 -5.57
C TYR A 94 3.89 -8.47 -5.01
N LEU A 95 3.40 -7.57 -5.86
CA LEU A 95 2.54 -6.44 -5.46
C LEU A 95 1.29 -6.92 -4.72
N LEU A 96 0.62 -7.93 -5.25
CA LEU A 96 -0.58 -8.48 -4.64
C LEU A 96 -0.27 -9.23 -3.33
N GLU A 97 0.87 -9.92 -3.22
CA GLU A 97 1.34 -10.50 -1.96
C GLU A 97 1.64 -9.43 -0.89
N PHE A 98 2.22 -8.33 -1.31
CA PHE A 98 2.48 -7.17 -0.44
C PHE A 98 1.17 -6.54 0.05
N ILE A 99 0.21 -6.31 -0.85
CA ILE A 99 -1.14 -5.84 -0.49
C ILE A 99 -1.79 -6.82 0.48
N LYS A 100 -1.72 -8.12 0.21
CA LYS A 100 -2.28 -9.17 1.09
C LYS A 100 -1.67 -9.19 2.49
N THR A 101 -0.36 -8.97 2.59
CA THR A 101 0.33 -8.91 3.88
C THR A 101 -0.10 -7.68 4.70
N ASN A 102 -0.57 -6.62 4.03
CA ASN A 102 -1.01 -5.36 4.62
C ASN A 102 -2.52 -5.13 4.42
N ALA A 103 -3.30 -6.19 4.26
CA ALA A 103 -4.67 -6.13 3.74
C ALA A 103 -5.59 -5.22 4.55
N ASP A 104 -5.51 -5.27 5.88
CA ASP A 104 -6.35 -4.45 6.75
C ASP A 104 -6.14 -2.95 6.49
N MET A 105 -4.87 -2.53 6.35
CA MET A 105 -4.53 -1.15 6.04
C MET A 105 -4.99 -0.77 4.64
N PHE A 106 -4.74 -1.62 3.63
CA PHE A 106 -5.17 -1.35 2.26
C PHE A 106 -6.70 -1.32 2.10
N LYS A 107 -7.44 -2.17 2.83
CA LYS A 107 -8.91 -2.20 2.84
C LYS A 107 -9.48 -0.89 3.37
N ILE A 108 -8.83 -0.31 4.37
CA ILE A 108 -9.18 1.02 4.91
C ILE A 108 -8.82 2.11 3.90
N LEU A 109 -7.57 2.13 3.41
CA LEU A 109 -7.04 3.22 2.59
C LEU A 109 -7.61 3.27 1.17
N LEU A 110 -7.89 2.12 0.57
CA LEU A 110 -8.53 1.99 -0.75
C LEU A 110 -10.05 1.83 -0.65
N GLY A 111 -10.61 1.72 0.56
CA GLY A 111 -12.05 1.54 0.75
C GLY A 111 -12.88 2.78 0.41
N HIS A 112 -14.20 2.67 0.56
CA HIS A 112 -15.15 3.77 0.30
C HIS A 112 -14.86 5.04 1.13
N ASP A 113 -14.43 4.86 2.39
CA ASP A 113 -14.00 5.95 3.28
C ASP A 113 -12.48 6.16 3.28
N GLY A 114 -11.79 5.62 2.27
CA GLY A 114 -10.35 5.73 2.10
C GLY A 114 -9.87 7.15 1.86
N ASP A 115 -8.57 7.36 2.01
CA ASP A 115 -7.97 8.68 1.80
C ASP A 115 -7.75 8.93 0.30
N TYR A 116 -8.41 9.96 -0.23
CA TYR A 116 -8.21 10.41 -1.61
C TYR A 116 -6.73 10.69 -1.89
N ALA A 117 -6.00 11.27 -0.93
CA ALA A 117 -4.57 11.53 -1.06
C ALA A 117 -3.78 10.23 -1.22
N PHE A 118 -4.13 9.18 -0.48
CA PHE A 118 -3.52 7.86 -0.64
C PHE A 118 -3.80 7.27 -2.03
N ILE A 119 -5.06 7.34 -2.49
CA ILE A 119 -5.43 6.84 -3.83
C ILE A 119 -4.63 7.58 -4.92
N GLU A 120 -4.47 8.90 -4.81
CA GLU A 120 -3.67 9.67 -5.77
C GLU A 120 -2.17 9.32 -5.71
N LYS A 121 -1.61 9.14 -4.50
CA LYS A 121 -0.24 8.63 -4.33
C LYS A 121 -0.10 7.25 -4.98
N PHE A 122 -1.06 6.35 -4.76
CA PHE A 122 -1.07 5.00 -5.32
C PHE A 122 -1.19 5.00 -6.85
N LYS A 123 -2.04 5.85 -7.42
CA LYS A 123 -2.12 6.04 -8.87
C LYS A 123 -0.79 6.55 -9.44
N ASN A 124 -0.21 7.58 -8.85
CA ASN A 124 1.06 8.14 -9.32
C ASN A 124 2.17 7.09 -9.22
N PHE A 125 2.18 6.34 -8.13
CA PHE A 125 3.08 5.23 -7.93
C PHE A 125 2.99 4.19 -9.07
N ILE A 126 1.78 3.72 -9.42
CA ILE A 126 1.62 2.75 -10.52
C ILE A 126 2.04 3.34 -11.88
N LYS A 127 1.87 4.66 -12.10
CA LYS A 127 2.42 5.34 -13.29
C LYS A 127 3.95 5.26 -13.33
N TYR A 128 4.63 5.47 -12.20
CA TYR A 128 6.09 5.41 -12.11
C TYR A 128 6.63 4.00 -12.35
N ALA A 129 5.87 2.97 -12.01
CA ALA A 129 6.22 1.58 -12.30
C ALA A 129 6.23 1.24 -13.81
N ASN A 130 6.04 2.23 -14.71
CA ASN A 130 6.20 2.13 -16.16
C ASN A 130 5.63 0.82 -16.74
N LEU A 131 4.45 0.40 -16.25
CA LEU A 131 3.76 -0.77 -16.76
C LEU A 131 3.72 -0.66 -18.29
N PRO A 132 4.19 -1.68 -19.03
CA PRO A 132 4.46 -1.56 -20.45
C PRO A 132 3.18 -1.13 -21.18
N VAL A 133 3.10 0.17 -21.51
CA VAL A 133 2.05 0.70 -22.36
C VAL A 133 2.40 0.25 -23.75
N ASN A 134 1.50 -0.54 -24.35
CA ASN A 134 1.67 -1.03 -25.70
C ASN A 134 2.04 0.16 -26.62
N SER A 135 3.25 0.14 -27.18
CA SER A 135 3.84 1.26 -27.93
C SER A 135 3.10 1.60 -29.23
N SER A 136 2.03 0.87 -29.51
CA SER A 136 1.14 0.99 -30.67
C SER A 136 0.00 2.01 -30.49
N PHE A 137 -0.12 2.66 -29.32
CA PHE A 137 -1.19 3.64 -29.09
C PHE A 137 -0.90 5.00 -29.76
N SER A 138 -1.90 5.55 -30.45
CA SER A 138 -1.89 6.97 -30.87
C SER A 138 -1.90 7.91 -29.65
N ASN A 139 -1.43 9.15 -29.80
CA ASN A 139 -1.31 10.13 -28.69
C ASN A 139 -2.59 10.27 -27.84
N THR A 140 -3.78 10.25 -28.46
CA THR A 140 -5.06 10.33 -27.72
C THR A 140 -5.39 9.04 -26.96
N LYS A 141 -5.12 7.86 -27.54
CA LYS A 141 -5.34 6.58 -26.86
C LYS A 141 -4.37 6.41 -25.70
N ALA A 142 -3.11 6.77 -25.86
CA ALA A 142 -2.11 6.74 -24.80
C ALA A 142 -2.52 7.63 -23.60
N HIS A 143 -3.12 8.81 -23.86
CA HIS A 143 -3.57 9.73 -22.82
C HIS A 143 -4.63 9.13 -21.87
N TYR A 144 -5.58 8.35 -22.42
CA TYR A 144 -6.65 7.73 -21.62
C TYR A 144 -6.33 6.30 -21.18
N TYR A 145 -5.41 5.61 -21.85
CA TYR A 145 -5.05 4.24 -21.54
C TYR A 145 -4.47 4.10 -20.14
N ILE A 146 -3.47 4.92 -19.78
CA ILE A 146 -2.81 4.83 -18.46
C ILE A 146 -3.82 5.06 -17.31
N PRO A 147 -4.62 6.15 -17.29
CA PRO A 147 -5.63 6.32 -16.24
C PRO A 147 -6.67 5.19 -16.20
N TYR A 148 -7.07 4.65 -17.36
CA TYR A 148 -8.00 3.52 -17.45
C TYR A 148 -7.42 2.25 -16.82
N THR A 149 -6.21 1.84 -17.22
CA THR A 149 -5.51 0.67 -16.70
C THR A 149 -5.30 0.75 -15.18
N ILE A 150 -4.87 1.91 -14.68
CA ILE A 150 -4.65 2.12 -13.25
C ILE A 150 -5.96 2.06 -12.48
N SER A 151 -7.02 2.71 -12.99
CA SER A 151 -8.33 2.69 -12.34
C SER A 151 -8.94 1.28 -12.34
N GLY A 152 -8.77 0.53 -13.43
CA GLY A 152 -9.16 -0.87 -13.53
C GLY A 152 -8.41 -1.75 -12.52
N PHE A 153 -7.09 -1.60 -12.42
CA PHE A 153 -6.28 -2.30 -11.43
C PHE A 153 -6.74 -2.00 -9.99
N ILE A 154 -6.94 -0.72 -9.65
CA ILE A 154 -7.44 -0.32 -8.32
C ILE A 154 -8.80 -0.96 -8.04
N GLY A 155 -9.71 -0.95 -9.01
CA GLY A 155 -11.04 -1.57 -8.86
C GLY A 155 -10.96 -3.08 -8.61
N VAL A 156 -10.08 -3.79 -9.32
CA VAL A 156 -9.84 -5.22 -9.10
C VAL A 156 -9.28 -5.48 -7.70
N VAL A 157 -8.29 -4.69 -7.26
CA VAL A 157 -7.72 -4.81 -5.91
C VAL A 157 -8.76 -4.53 -4.83
N GLN A 158 -9.58 -3.48 -4.99
CA GLN A 158 -10.67 -3.17 -4.06
C GLN A 158 -11.66 -4.33 -3.94
N GLN A 159 -12.08 -4.90 -5.08
CA GLN A 159 -12.98 -6.05 -5.10
C GLN A 159 -12.34 -7.26 -4.41
N TRP A 160 -11.08 -7.56 -4.72
CA TRP A 160 -10.35 -8.68 -4.11
C TRP A 160 -10.18 -8.53 -2.59
N LEU A 161 -9.93 -7.33 -2.08
CA LEU A 161 -9.89 -7.04 -0.64
C LEU A 161 -11.27 -7.18 0.05
N ASN A 162 -12.34 -6.86 -0.68
CA ASN A 162 -13.72 -7.04 -0.20
C ASN A 162 -14.11 -8.52 -0.17
N ASP A 163 -13.60 -9.32 -1.11
CA ASP A 163 -13.80 -10.77 -1.19
C ASP A 163 -12.82 -11.56 -0.29
N ASP A 164 -12.24 -10.90 0.72
CA ASP A 164 -11.27 -11.44 1.68
C ASP A 164 -10.07 -12.15 1.03
N MET A 165 -9.65 -11.64 -0.14
CA MET A 165 -8.51 -12.12 -0.91
C MET A 165 -8.60 -13.61 -1.25
N ASN A 166 -9.80 -14.06 -1.60
CA ASN A 166 -10.14 -15.45 -1.92
C ASN A 166 -9.38 -16.04 -3.14
N VAL A 167 -8.91 -15.19 -4.05
CA VAL A 167 -8.06 -15.60 -5.19
C VAL A 167 -6.58 -15.49 -4.81
N PRO A 168 -5.74 -16.49 -5.12
CA PRO A 168 -4.29 -16.38 -4.91
C PRO A 168 -3.67 -15.21 -5.70
N PRO A 169 -2.68 -14.49 -5.12
CA PRO A 169 -2.03 -13.34 -5.77
C PRO A 169 -1.55 -13.60 -7.20
N LYS A 170 -0.96 -14.77 -7.46
CA LYS A 170 -0.46 -15.14 -8.79
C LYS A 170 -1.58 -15.33 -9.82
N ASP A 171 -2.69 -15.94 -9.42
CA ASP A 171 -3.83 -16.20 -10.31
C ASP A 171 -4.56 -14.90 -10.64
N LEU A 172 -4.68 -14.00 -9.63
CA LEU A 172 -5.22 -12.67 -9.84
C LEU A 172 -4.29 -11.82 -10.73
N ALA A 173 -2.97 -11.91 -10.55
CA ALA A 173 -2.00 -11.25 -11.40
C ALA A 173 -2.14 -11.67 -12.88
N ALA A 174 -2.24 -12.99 -13.14
CA ALA A 174 -2.47 -13.50 -14.49
C ALA A 174 -3.78 -12.97 -15.09
N THR A 175 -4.86 -12.98 -14.29
CA THR A 175 -6.17 -12.43 -14.68
C THR A 175 -6.09 -10.95 -15.05
N ILE A 176 -5.37 -10.14 -14.26
CA ILE A 176 -5.17 -8.70 -14.52
C ILE A 176 -4.42 -8.50 -15.83
N ILE A 177 -3.41 -9.30 -16.13
CA ILE A 177 -2.64 -9.20 -17.39
C ILE A 177 -3.51 -9.54 -18.59
N GLU A 178 -4.39 -10.53 -18.49
CA GLU A 178 -5.31 -10.91 -19.57
C GLU A 178 -6.39 -9.85 -19.88
N MET A 179 -6.66 -8.95 -18.93
CA MET A 179 -7.61 -7.84 -19.11
C MET A 179 -7.03 -6.63 -19.86
N PHE A 180 -5.73 -6.61 -20.13
CA PHE A 180 -5.00 -5.51 -20.79
C PHE A 180 -4.42 -5.93 -22.14
#